data_AF-A0A7S1REJ7-F1
#
_entry.id   AF-A0A7S1REJ7-F1
#
_cell.length_a   1.000
_cell.length_b   1.000
_cell.length_c   1.000
_cell.angle_alpha   90.00
_cell.angle_beta   90.00
_cell.angle_gamma   90.00
#
_symmetry.space_group_name_H-M   'P 1'
#
loop_
_entity.id
_entity.type
_entity.pdbx_description
1 polymer ?
#
loop_
_entity_poly.entity_id
_entity_poly.type
_entity_poly.pdbx_seq_one_letter_code
_entity_poly.pdbx_strand_id
1 'polypeptide(L)'
;RFRKAASKLAATDAHRAEAEQLQEELAALELKGIKALAYIFTAKCGSLDNAFRWLDCNSKGAFANVQWQTAVMVMHIDIQALTGVRSRDLFMKMGGRCGRVRKKSWDDFFANEVDDWLREKMHGLQAGFEERSRKRLTKMWQESLSPAGTRGRRLGDELPGGGQRTARPGSAQAAVGSVGTRPSTSKGKDGDDGVSEATATAGATLGTAATSARGNRKGGQLREGSS
;
A
#
# COMPACT_ATOMS: atom_id res chain seq x y z
N ARG A 1 4.80 -26.43 -19.19
CA ARG A 1 5.14 -26.12 -17.77
C ARG A 1 5.92 -24.80 -17.61
N PHE A 2 6.78 -24.41 -18.56
CA PHE A 2 7.52 -23.12 -18.52
C PHE A 2 6.67 -21.84 -18.47
N ARG A 3 5.48 -21.80 -19.10
CA ARG A 3 4.59 -20.62 -19.05
C ARG A 3 4.13 -20.23 -17.64
N LYS A 4 3.94 -21.20 -16.73
CA LYS A 4 3.52 -20.92 -15.34
C LYS A 4 4.64 -20.36 -14.45
N ALA A 5 5.91 -20.63 -14.79
CA ALA A 5 7.05 -20.08 -14.07
C ALA A 5 7.34 -18.64 -14.51
N ALA A 6 7.29 -18.38 -15.82
CA ALA A 6 7.46 -17.05 -16.39
C ALA A 6 6.38 -16.06 -15.90
N SER A 7 5.12 -16.49 -15.78
CA SER A 7 4.04 -15.63 -15.27
C SER A 7 4.19 -15.26 -13.79
N LYS A 8 4.77 -16.14 -12.96
CA LYS A 8 5.01 -15.87 -11.53
C LYS A 8 6.17 -14.89 -11.32
N LEU A 9 7.21 -15.00 -12.14
CA LEU A 9 8.33 -14.04 -12.14
C LEU A 9 7.85 -12.64 -12.56
N ALA A 10 7.08 -12.55 -13.66
CA ALA A 10 6.56 -11.28 -14.16
C ALA A 10 5.67 -10.52 -13.15
N ALA A 11 4.85 -11.22 -12.36
CA ALA A 11 4.02 -10.58 -11.32
C ALA A 11 4.87 -10.00 -10.18
N THR A 12 5.95 -10.68 -9.81
CA THR A 12 6.87 -10.22 -8.76
C THR A 12 7.65 -8.98 -9.21
N ASP A 13 8.08 -8.97 -10.48
CA ASP A 13 8.81 -7.84 -11.06
C ASP A 13 7.91 -6.61 -11.24
N ALA A 14 6.65 -6.80 -11.64
CA ALA A 14 5.68 -5.71 -11.74
C ALA A 14 5.40 -5.04 -10.39
N HIS A 15 5.27 -5.81 -9.32
CA HIS A 15 5.08 -5.25 -7.97
C HIS A 15 6.30 -4.46 -7.49
N ARG A 16 7.52 -4.93 -7.81
CA ARG A 16 8.75 -4.21 -7.48
C ARG A 16 8.85 -2.88 -8.23
N ALA A 17 8.56 -2.88 -9.53
CA ALA A 17 8.54 -1.68 -10.36
C ALA A 17 7.55 -0.62 -9.84
N GLU A 18 6.36 -1.06 -9.43
CA GLU A 18 5.35 -0.18 -8.83
C GLU A 18 5.81 0.41 -7.50
N ALA A 19 6.39 -0.42 -6.62
CA ALA A 19 6.89 0.02 -5.31
C ALA A 19 8.03 1.04 -5.45
N GLU A 20 8.97 0.81 -6.37
CA GLU A 20 10.07 1.74 -6.65
C GLU A 20 9.55 3.07 -7.21
N GLN A 21 8.60 3.05 -8.14
CA GLN A 21 7.97 4.27 -8.64
C GLN A 21 7.29 5.06 -7.52
N LEU A 22 6.51 4.40 -6.68
CA LEU A 22 5.84 5.05 -5.55
C LEU A 22 6.87 5.65 -4.60
N GLN A 23 7.98 4.96 -4.32
CA GLN A 23 9.03 5.47 -3.45
C GLN A 23 9.73 6.71 -4.03
N GLU A 24 9.99 6.73 -5.34
CA GLU A 24 10.54 7.91 -6.02
C GLU A 24 9.56 9.10 -6.01
N GLU A 25 8.27 8.86 -6.27
CA GLU A 25 7.25 9.91 -6.24
C GLU A 25 7.06 10.46 -4.82
N LEU A 26 7.07 9.60 -3.80
CA LEU A 26 7.02 10.00 -2.39
C LEU A 26 8.26 10.81 -1.99
N ALA A 27 9.46 10.42 -2.46
CA ALA A 27 10.69 11.15 -2.23
C ALA A 27 10.67 12.52 -2.92
N ALA A 28 10.21 12.59 -4.18
CA ALA A 28 10.13 13.83 -4.95
C ALA A 28 9.12 14.84 -4.37
N LEU A 29 8.05 14.34 -3.74
CA LEU A 29 7.05 15.17 -3.06
C LEU A 29 7.36 15.39 -1.57
N GLU A 30 8.47 14.83 -1.08
CA GLU A 30 8.89 14.85 0.34
C GLU A 30 7.79 14.37 1.31
N LEU A 31 6.92 13.48 0.84
CA LEU A 31 5.81 12.97 1.63
C LEU A 31 6.30 11.88 2.58
N LYS A 32 5.99 12.05 3.86
CA LYS A 32 6.28 11.08 4.93
C LYS A 32 5.04 10.85 5.78
N GLY A 33 5.02 9.79 6.57
CA GLY A 33 3.95 9.60 7.55
C GLY A 33 2.59 9.29 6.90
N ILE A 34 1.54 9.83 7.51
CA ILE A 34 0.15 9.59 7.09
C ILE A 34 -0.13 10.21 5.71
N LYS A 35 0.53 11.32 5.36
CA LYS A 35 0.42 11.97 4.04
C LYS A 35 0.88 11.05 2.91
N ALA A 36 1.99 10.35 3.11
CA ALA A 36 2.49 9.36 2.16
C ALA A 36 1.51 8.18 2.01
N LEU A 37 0.87 7.76 3.10
CA LEU A 37 -0.15 6.70 3.04
C LEU A 37 -1.39 7.15 2.26
N ALA A 38 -1.88 8.37 2.49
CA ALA A 38 -3.00 8.94 1.74
C ALA A 38 -2.71 9.01 0.22
N TYR A 39 -1.48 9.37 -0.11
CA TYR A 39 -0.98 9.38 -1.47
C TYR A 39 -1.04 7.99 -2.10
N ILE A 40 -0.49 6.96 -1.44
CA ILE A 40 -0.49 5.59 -1.96
C ILE A 40 -1.91 5.08 -2.19
N PHE A 41 -2.84 5.33 -1.26
CA PHE A 41 -4.24 4.93 -1.44
C PHE A 41 -4.87 5.59 -2.66
N THR A 42 -4.57 6.85 -2.90
CA THR A 42 -5.11 7.57 -4.05
C THR A 42 -4.45 7.17 -5.35
N ALA A 43 -3.15 6.89 -5.34
CA ALA A 43 -2.44 6.35 -6.50
C ALA A 43 -3.02 4.98 -6.91
N LYS A 44 -3.21 4.07 -5.95
CA LYS A 44 -3.70 2.70 -6.22
C LYS A 44 -5.22 2.62 -6.46
N CYS A 45 -6.03 3.40 -5.75
CA CYS A 45 -7.50 3.31 -5.83
C CYS A 45 -8.16 4.48 -6.57
N GLY A 46 -7.37 5.45 -7.04
CA GLY A 46 -7.83 6.68 -7.68
C GLY A 46 -8.31 7.76 -6.71
N SER A 47 -8.90 7.40 -5.57
CA SER A 47 -9.32 8.35 -4.52
C SER A 47 -9.37 7.67 -3.15
N LEU A 48 -9.35 8.48 -2.08
CA LEU A 48 -9.56 8.00 -0.71
C LEU A 48 -10.96 7.39 -0.51
N ASP A 49 -11.97 7.87 -1.24
CA ASP A 49 -13.32 7.30 -1.22
C ASP A 49 -13.33 5.89 -1.83
N ASN A 50 -12.69 5.72 -2.98
CA ASN A 50 -12.56 4.43 -3.62
C ASN A 50 -11.74 3.46 -2.78
N ALA A 51 -10.66 3.95 -2.15
CA ALA A 51 -9.87 3.15 -1.20
C ALA A 51 -10.73 2.67 -0.03
N PHE A 52 -11.57 3.54 0.54
CA PHE A 52 -12.52 3.14 1.59
C PHE A 52 -13.50 2.07 1.10
N ARG A 53 -14.12 2.25 -0.07
CA ARG A 53 -15.03 1.23 -0.63
C ARG A 53 -14.32 -0.10 -0.89
N TRP A 54 -13.07 -0.05 -1.31
CA TRP A 54 -12.26 -1.24 -1.54
C TRP A 54 -11.97 -1.98 -0.23
N LEU A 55 -11.69 -1.25 0.86
CA LEU A 55 -11.56 -1.79 2.21
C LEU A 55 -12.88 -2.36 2.76
N ASP A 56 -14.00 -1.69 2.49
CA ASP A 56 -15.34 -2.12 2.86
C ASP A 56 -15.92 -3.12 1.85
N CYS A 57 -15.25 -4.27 1.69
CA CYS A 57 -15.65 -5.31 0.75
C CYS A 57 -17.07 -5.87 0.99
N ASN A 58 -17.64 -5.64 2.17
CA ASN A 58 -19.00 -6.07 2.53
C ASN A 58 -20.05 -4.97 2.34
N SER A 59 -19.66 -3.77 1.89
CA SER A 59 -20.54 -2.61 1.70
C SER A 59 -21.38 -2.26 2.95
N LYS A 60 -20.79 -2.38 4.15
CA LYS A 60 -21.46 -2.11 5.43
C LYS A 60 -21.24 -0.68 5.95
N GLY A 61 -20.55 0.16 5.17
CA GLY A 61 -20.13 1.51 5.56
C GLY A 61 -18.99 1.51 6.59
N ALA A 62 -18.35 0.36 6.83
CA ALA A 62 -17.26 0.21 7.79
C ALA A 62 -16.41 -1.04 7.53
N PHE A 63 -15.13 -0.97 7.85
CA PHE A 63 -14.21 -2.11 7.76
C PHE A 63 -13.56 -2.45 9.11
N ALA A 64 -13.30 -3.74 9.33
CA ALA A 64 -12.66 -4.29 10.52
C ALA A 64 -11.12 -4.36 10.38
N ASN A 65 -10.41 -4.59 11.49
CA ASN A 65 -8.94 -4.69 11.49
C ASN A 65 -8.42 -5.80 10.56
N VAL A 66 -9.11 -6.94 10.47
CA VAL A 66 -8.72 -8.02 9.56
C VAL A 66 -8.73 -7.54 8.10
N GLN A 67 -9.79 -6.86 7.67
CA GLN A 67 -9.89 -6.29 6.32
C GLN A 67 -8.76 -5.28 6.07
N TRP A 68 -8.45 -4.44 7.06
CA TRP A 68 -7.33 -3.51 7.01
C TRP A 68 -5.98 -4.21 6.83
N GLN A 69 -5.65 -5.22 7.66
CA GLN A 69 -4.38 -5.94 7.54
C GLN A 69 -4.26 -6.64 6.18
N THR A 70 -5.33 -7.30 5.73
CA THR A 70 -5.36 -7.96 4.42
C THR A 70 -5.15 -6.95 3.30
N ALA A 71 -5.80 -5.79 3.37
CA ALA A 71 -5.68 -4.74 2.39
C ALA A 71 -4.25 -4.20 2.25
N VAL A 72 -3.62 -3.90 3.38
CA VAL A 72 -2.23 -3.42 3.45
C VAL A 72 -1.27 -4.44 2.86
N MET A 73 -1.48 -5.73 3.15
CA MET A 73 -0.70 -6.83 2.59
C MET A 73 -0.89 -6.97 1.08
N VAL A 74 -2.14 -6.92 0.59
CA VAL A 74 -2.46 -7.04 -0.84
C VAL A 74 -1.92 -5.85 -1.64
N MET A 75 -1.96 -4.65 -1.07
CA MET A 75 -1.38 -3.46 -1.70
C MET A 75 0.15 -3.37 -1.54
N HIS A 76 0.76 -4.30 -0.80
CA HIS A 76 2.19 -4.34 -0.51
C HIS A 76 2.71 -3.05 0.15
N ILE A 77 1.94 -2.51 1.11
CA ILE A 77 2.29 -1.27 1.82
C ILE A 77 2.95 -1.63 3.15
N ASP A 78 4.21 -1.25 3.35
CA ASP A 78 4.83 -1.32 4.67
C ASP A 78 4.50 -0.05 5.48
N ILE A 79 3.41 -0.12 6.25
CA ILE A 79 2.97 1.00 7.08
C ILE A 79 4.02 1.41 8.11
N GLN A 80 4.76 0.46 8.66
CA GLN A 80 5.72 0.75 9.71
C GLN A 80 6.93 1.49 9.14
N ALA A 81 7.43 1.05 7.98
CA ALA A 81 8.49 1.77 7.28
C ALA A 81 8.04 3.16 6.81
N LEU A 82 6.80 3.28 6.33
CA LEU A 82 6.27 4.53 5.76
C LEU A 82 5.94 5.59 6.82
N THR A 83 5.34 5.15 7.93
CA THR A 83 4.77 6.05 8.94
C THR A 83 5.52 6.06 10.27
N GLY A 84 6.38 5.07 10.52
CA GLY A 84 6.98 4.84 11.83
C GLY A 84 6.00 4.29 12.88
N VAL A 85 4.73 4.08 12.52
CA VAL A 85 3.66 3.62 13.42
C VAL A 85 3.27 2.19 13.07
N ARG A 86 2.95 1.37 14.07
CA ARG A 86 2.45 0.01 13.82
C ARG A 86 1.08 0.06 13.16
N SER A 87 0.82 -0.86 12.24
CA SER A 87 -0.45 -0.95 11.49
C SER A 87 -1.69 -0.96 12.42
N ARG A 88 -1.61 -1.68 13.55
CA ARG A 88 -2.68 -1.73 14.55
C ARG A 88 -2.94 -0.37 15.21
N ASP A 89 -1.89 0.37 15.56
CA ASP A 89 -2.03 1.67 16.23
C ASP A 89 -2.60 2.70 15.28
N LEU A 90 -2.20 2.65 14.00
CA LEU A 90 -2.79 3.48 12.95
C LEU A 90 -4.28 3.16 12.74
N PHE A 91 -4.67 1.89 12.73
CA PHE A 91 -6.07 1.48 12.70
C PHE A 91 -6.88 2.06 13.86
N MET A 92 -6.31 2.06 15.07
CA MET A 92 -6.95 2.66 16.25
C MET A 92 -7.08 4.18 16.13
N LYS A 93 -6.08 4.86 15.54
CA LYS A 93 -6.11 6.30 15.27
C LYS A 93 -7.21 6.70 14.28
N MET A 94 -7.49 5.86 13.27
CA MET A 94 -8.58 6.09 12.30
C MET A 94 -10.00 5.89 12.86
N GLY A 95 -10.15 5.62 14.16
CA GLY A 95 -11.45 5.35 14.79
C GLY A 95 -11.72 3.86 15.03
N GLY A 96 -10.73 2.99 14.85
CA GLY A 96 -10.84 1.55 15.08
C GLY A 96 -11.01 1.10 16.54
N ARG A 97 -11.18 2.03 17.50
CA ARG A 97 -11.36 1.71 18.94
C ARG A 97 -12.59 0.83 19.21
N CYS A 98 -13.63 0.95 18.37
CA CYS A 98 -14.82 0.10 18.42
C CYS A 98 -14.69 -1.19 17.56
N GLY A 99 -13.46 -1.56 17.18
CA GLY A 99 -13.17 -2.73 16.34
C GLY A 99 -13.42 -2.55 14.83
N ARG A 100 -14.01 -1.42 14.42
CA ARG A 100 -14.29 -1.08 13.02
C ARG A 100 -14.07 0.41 12.77
N VAL A 101 -13.62 0.76 11.56
CA VAL A 101 -13.48 2.14 11.08
C VAL A 101 -14.68 2.45 10.19
N ARG A 102 -15.43 3.49 10.54
CA ARG A 102 -16.58 3.98 9.75
C ARG A 102 -16.12 5.02 8.73
N LYS A 103 -16.92 5.23 7.68
CA LYS A 103 -16.65 6.23 6.65
C LYS A 103 -16.40 7.63 7.22
N LYS A 104 -17.27 8.09 8.14
CA LYS A 104 -17.10 9.38 8.81
C LYS A 104 -15.74 9.52 9.51
N SER A 105 -15.35 8.52 10.32
CA SER A 105 -14.07 8.55 11.04
C SER A 105 -12.86 8.49 10.11
N TRP A 106 -12.98 7.80 8.99
CA TRP A 106 -11.98 7.77 7.93
C TRP A 106 -11.83 9.15 7.27
N ASP A 107 -12.95 9.79 6.91
CA ASP A 107 -12.94 11.12 6.29
C ASP A 107 -12.40 12.17 7.25
N ASP A 108 -12.84 12.16 8.51
CA ASP A 108 -12.33 13.04 9.57
C ASP A 108 -10.82 12.84 9.78
N PHE A 109 -10.34 11.59 9.76
CA PHE A 109 -8.92 11.29 9.93
C PHE A 109 -8.06 11.89 8.81
N PHE A 110 -8.42 11.67 7.54
CA PHE A 110 -7.66 12.24 6.42
C PHE A 110 -7.92 13.74 6.21
N ALA A 111 -9.06 14.28 6.66
CA ALA A 111 -9.30 15.73 6.73
C ALA A 111 -8.27 16.44 7.60
N ASN A 112 -7.92 15.84 8.75
CA ASN A 112 -6.98 16.43 9.69
C ASN A 112 -5.51 16.25 9.29
N GLU A 113 -5.18 15.20 8.54
CA GLU A 113 -3.79 14.83 8.22
C GLU A 113 -3.34 15.25 6.81
N VAL A 114 -4.28 15.54 5.90
CA VAL A 114 -4.00 15.88 4.50
C VAL A 114 -4.37 17.34 4.23
N ASP A 115 -3.34 18.17 4.11
CA ASP A 115 -3.49 19.60 3.79
C ASP A 115 -4.08 19.83 2.38
N ASP A 116 -4.66 21.00 2.16
CA ASP A 116 -5.33 21.38 0.90
C ASP A 116 -4.42 21.27 -0.33
N TRP A 117 -3.15 21.65 -0.18
CA TRP A 117 -2.13 21.48 -1.23
C TRP A 117 -2.05 20.01 -1.71
N LEU A 118 -1.97 19.07 -0.78
CA LEU A 118 -1.84 17.66 -1.14
C LEU A 118 -3.12 17.14 -1.81
N ARG A 119 -4.29 17.63 -1.39
CA ARG A 119 -5.58 17.32 -2.03
C ARG A 119 -5.61 17.79 -3.48
N GLU A 120 -5.19 19.02 -3.74
CA GLU A 120 -5.10 19.56 -5.10
C GLU A 120 -4.15 18.73 -5.97
N LYS A 121 -2.98 18.38 -5.43
CA LYS A 121 -2.00 17.52 -6.13
C LYS A 121 -2.56 16.14 -6.45
N MET A 122 -3.29 15.54 -5.52
CA MET A 122 -3.93 14.23 -5.65
C MET A 122 -5.01 14.21 -6.74
N HIS A 123 -5.79 15.28 -6.88
CA HIS A 123 -6.79 15.39 -7.97
C HIS A 123 -6.14 15.37 -9.36
N GLY A 124 -4.99 16.02 -9.53
CA GLY A 124 -4.26 16.01 -10.81
C GLY A 124 -3.63 14.66 -11.16
N LEU A 125 -3.35 13.82 -10.16
CA LEU A 125 -2.65 12.54 -10.36
C LEU A 125 -3.55 11.39 -10.80
N GLN A 126 -4.85 11.53 -10.60
CA GLN A 126 -5.86 10.52 -10.89
C GLN A 126 -5.90 10.15 -12.37
N ALA A 127 -5.59 11.10 -13.26
CA ALA A 127 -5.38 10.87 -14.67
C ALA A 127 -3.90 10.48 -14.94
N GLY A 128 -3.62 9.18 -14.93
CA GLY A 128 -2.38 8.66 -15.55
C GLY A 128 -1.40 7.95 -14.64
N PHE A 129 -1.74 7.66 -13.37
CA PHE A 129 -0.91 6.78 -12.54
C PHE A 129 -0.68 5.42 -13.22
N GLU A 130 -1.76 4.73 -13.62
CA GLU A 130 -1.67 3.44 -14.32
C GLU A 130 -0.84 3.52 -15.60
N GLU A 131 -0.97 4.61 -16.35
CA GLU A 131 -0.21 4.80 -17.58
C GLU A 131 1.28 4.99 -17.31
N ARG A 132 1.65 5.74 -16.28
CA ARG A 132 3.05 5.91 -15.84
C ARG A 132 3.64 4.57 -15.38
N SER A 133 2.90 3.78 -14.61
CA SER A 133 3.35 2.45 -14.15
C SER A 133 3.52 1.47 -15.30
N ARG A 134 2.60 1.44 -16.28
CA ARG A 134 2.75 0.62 -17.50
C ARG A 134 3.96 1.04 -18.34
N LYS A 135 4.19 2.35 -18.50
CA LYS A 135 5.38 2.87 -19.21
C LYS A 135 6.68 2.44 -18.53
N ARG A 136 6.77 2.51 -17.19
CA ARG A 136 7.96 2.04 -16.44
C ARG A 136 8.18 0.54 -16.56
N LEU A 137 7.13 -0.27 -16.43
CA LEU A 137 7.24 -1.72 -16.58
C LEU A 137 7.78 -2.09 -17.97
N THR A 138 7.28 -1.42 -19.02
CA THR A 138 7.75 -1.61 -20.39
C THR A 138 9.22 -1.25 -20.54
N LYS A 139 9.66 -0.15 -19.91
CA LYS A 139 11.05 0.30 -19.91
C LYS A 139 11.97 -0.72 -19.22
N MET A 140 11.60 -1.23 -18.04
CA MET A 140 12.39 -2.27 -17.33
C MET A 140 12.49 -3.57 -18.13
N TRP A 141 11.41 -3.95 -18.83
CA TRP A 141 11.44 -5.12 -19.70
C TRP A 141 12.31 -4.89 -20.93
N GLN A 142 12.26 -3.70 -21.55
CA GLN A 142 13.18 -3.36 -22.63
C GLN A 142 14.63 -3.36 -22.18
N GLU A 143 14.94 -2.82 -21.00
CA GLU A 143 16.31 -2.80 -20.45
C GLU A 143 16.82 -4.21 -20.09
N SER A 144 15.97 -5.08 -19.56
CA SER A 144 16.35 -6.46 -19.22
C SER A 144 16.44 -7.39 -20.44
N LEU A 145 15.65 -7.13 -21.48
CA LEU A 145 15.70 -7.85 -22.75
C LEU A 145 16.76 -7.32 -23.71
N SER A 146 17.24 -6.08 -23.50
CA SER A 146 18.36 -5.53 -24.26
C SER A 146 19.61 -6.35 -23.88
N PRO A 147 20.13 -7.20 -24.79
CA PRO A 147 21.30 -8.00 -24.47
C PRO A 147 22.42 -7.02 -24.12
N ALA A 148 23.09 -7.23 -23.00
CA ALA A 148 24.27 -6.47 -22.59
C ALA A 148 25.47 -6.58 -23.58
N GLY A 149 25.22 -6.96 -24.84
CA GLY A 149 26.18 -7.34 -25.86
C GLY A 149 26.07 -6.48 -27.10
N THR A 150 26.36 -5.18 -27.01
CA THR A 150 27.18 -4.50 -28.04
C THR A 150 27.97 -3.33 -27.45
N ARG A 151 28.53 -3.49 -26.24
CA ARG A 151 29.84 -2.86 -26.02
C ARG A 151 30.82 -3.66 -26.85
N GLY A 152 30.98 -3.24 -28.10
CA GLY A 152 32.13 -3.62 -28.91
C GLY A 152 33.38 -3.31 -28.10
N ARG A 153 33.89 -4.32 -27.38
CA ARG A 153 35.32 -4.49 -27.24
C ARG A 153 35.82 -4.54 -28.67
N ARG A 154 36.26 -3.39 -29.18
CA ARG A 154 37.31 -3.35 -30.19
C ARG A 154 38.45 -4.17 -29.61
N LEU A 155 38.49 -5.43 -30.01
CA LEU A 155 39.73 -6.19 -30.13
C LEU A 155 40.56 -5.48 -31.20
N GLY A 156 41.23 -4.40 -30.81
CA GLY A 156 42.52 -4.01 -31.35
C GLY A 156 43.48 -4.18 -30.18
N ASP A 157 44.13 -5.33 -30.06
CA ASP A 157 45.41 -5.60 -30.73
C ASP A 157 46.50 -4.71 -30.13
N GLU A 158 46.92 -5.03 -28.90
CA GLU A 158 48.30 -4.81 -28.45
C GLU A 158 48.75 -5.99 -27.58
N LEU A 159 49.92 -6.49 -27.97
CA LEU A 159 50.65 -7.69 -27.55
C LEU A 159 51.36 -7.52 -26.18
N PRO A 160 52.06 -8.55 -25.66
CA PRO A 160 52.23 -8.83 -24.25
C PRO A 160 53.52 -8.23 -23.66
N GLY A 161 53.44 -7.74 -22.43
CA GLY A 161 54.60 -7.33 -21.63
C GLY A 161 54.46 -7.86 -20.21
N GLY A 162 55.31 -8.83 -19.87
CA GLY A 162 55.33 -9.48 -18.56
C GLY A 162 55.63 -8.54 -17.40
N GLY A 163 55.15 -8.92 -16.21
CA GLY A 163 55.36 -8.13 -15.01
C GLY A 163 54.89 -8.82 -13.73
N GLN A 164 55.67 -9.81 -13.32
CA GLN A 164 55.93 -10.29 -11.96
C GLN A 164 54.84 -10.22 -10.87
N ARG A 165 54.54 -11.42 -10.38
CA ARG A 165 54.14 -11.77 -9.01
C ARG A 165 54.79 -10.88 -7.95
N THR A 166 54.02 -10.44 -6.95
CA THR A 166 54.41 -10.64 -5.55
C THR A 166 53.17 -10.93 -4.70
N ALA A 167 53.33 -11.93 -3.85
CA ALA A 167 52.35 -12.41 -2.90
C ALA A 167 52.08 -11.37 -1.80
N ARG A 168 50.89 -11.43 -1.20
CA ARG A 168 50.72 -10.93 0.17
C ARG A 168 49.75 -11.81 0.96
N PRO A 169 50.26 -12.63 1.91
CA PRO A 169 49.45 -13.26 2.93
C PRO A 169 49.26 -12.26 4.08
N GLY A 170 48.13 -12.35 4.79
CA GLY A 170 47.83 -11.41 5.87
C GLY A 170 46.55 -11.74 6.62
N SER A 171 46.56 -12.90 7.25
CA SER A 171 45.72 -13.27 8.39
C SER A 171 45.66 -12.17 9.47
N ALA A 172 44.46 -11.89 9.98
CA ALA A 172 44.27 -11.32 11.31
C ALA A 172 42.97 -11.84 11.93
N GLN A 173 43.13 -12.89 12.75
CA GLN A 173 42.23 -13.21 13.85
C GLN A 173 42.36 -12.14 14.93
N ALA A 174 41.23 -11.68 15.47
CA ALA A 174 41.04 -11.14 16.83
C ALA A 174 39.61 -10.56 16.89
N ALA A 175 38.83 -10.65 17.96
CA ALA A 175 38.94 -11.29 19.25
C ALA A 175 37.58 -11.08 19.99
N VAL A 176 37.48 -11.67 21.20
CA VAL A 176 36.62 -11.28 22.35
C VAL A 176 35.09 -11.39 22.13
N GLY A 177 34.28 -12.13 22.89
CA GLY A 177 34.32 -12.41 24.34
C GLY A 177 33.25 -11.58 25.06
N SER A 178 32.09 -12.17 25.35
CA SER A 178 31.08 -11.74 26.36
C SER A 178 29.98 -12.81 26.37
N VAL A 179 29.83 -13.72 27.34
CA VAL A 179 29.58 -13.60 28.80
C VAL A 179 28.30 -12.84 29.15
N GLY A 180 27.36 -13.58 29.78
CA GLY A 180 26.15 -13.09 30.47
C GLY A 180 24.92 -13.00 29.55
N THR A 181 23.72 -13.51 29.87
CA THR A 181 23.11 -13.78 31.19
C THR A 181 21.88 -14.69 30.98
N ARG A 182 21.70 -15.68 31.86
CA ARG A 182 20.45 -16.44 32.14
C ARG A 182 19.36 -15.49 32.71
N PRO A 183 18.21 -15.97 33.21
CA PRO A 183 17.18 -16.89 32.69
C PRO A 183 15.79 -16.22 32.73
N SER A 184 14.74 -16.79 32.13
CA SER A 184 13.34 -16.51 32.52
C SER A 184 12.37 -17.55 31.93
N THR A 185 12.19 -18.67 32.63
CA THR A 185 11.05 -19.57 32.42
C THR A 185 9.88 -19.05 33.24
N SER A 186 9.04 -18.20 32.65
CA SER A 186 7.79 -17.79 33.26
C SER A 186 6.66 -18.75 32.89
N LYS A 187 6.35 -19.61 33.86
CA LYS A 187 5.00 -19.82 34.39
C LYS A 187 3.94 -20.30 33.38
N GLY A 188 3.76 -21.62 33.37
CA GLY A 188 2.48 -22.23 33.02
C GLY A 188 1.38 -21.66 33.91
N LYS A 189 0.24 -21.38 33.28
CA LYS A 189 -1.03 -21.21 33.95
C LYS A 189 -2.02 -22.06 33.18
N ASP A 190 -2.27 -23.23 33.74
CA ASP A 190 -3.49 -24.01 33.57
C ASP A 190 -4.68 -23.03 33.56
N GLY A 191 -5.62 -23.11 32.63
CA GLY A 191 -6.40 -24.31 32.39
C GLY A 191 -7.64 -24.22 33.29
N ASP A 192 -8.80 -24.23 32.65
CA ASP A 192 -10.13 -24.43 33.24
C ASP A 192 -10.82 -23.23 33.92
N ASP A 193 -11.91 -22.79 33.28
CA ASP A 193 -13.28 -22.83 33.81
C ASP A 193 -14.11 -21.71 33.19
N GLY A 194 -15.28 -22.05 32.64
CA GLY A 194 -16.33 -21.06 32.40
C GLY A 194 -17.10 -21.21 31.11
N VAL A 195 -17.82 -22.32 31.00
CA VAL A 195 -19.04 -22.45 30.20
C VAL A 195 -19.97 -21.27 30.52
N SER A 196 -20.45 -20.57 29.48
CA SER A 196 -21.72 -19.83 29.54
C SER A 196 -22.32 -19.79 28.14
N GLU A 197 -23.04 -20.87 27.89
CA GLU A 197 -24.17 -20.98 26.99
C GLU A 197 -25.18 -19.86 27.29
N ALA A 198 -25.47 -19.02 26.31
CA ALA A 198 -26.68 -18.20 26.29
C ALA A 198 -27.26 -18.23 24.88
N THR A 199 -28.27 -19.08 24.79
CA THR A 199 -29.24 -19.25 23.73
C THR A 199 -30.12 -18.02 23.55
N ALA A 200 -30.82 -18.01 22.41
CA ALA A 200 -32.04 -17.25 22.12
C ALA A 200 -31.81 -15.80 21.60
N THR A 201 -32.54 -15.24 20.63
CA THR A 201 -33.82 -15.63 20.00
C THR A 201 -33.89 -14.94 18.63
N ALA A 202 -34.56 -15.59 17.68
CA ALA A 202 -34.97 -15.04 16.40
C ALA A 202 -35.81 -13.76 16.53
N GLY A 203 -35.69 -12.87 15.54
CA GLY A 203 -36.53 -11.68 15.39
C GLY A 203 -36.52 -11.22 13.94
N ALA A 204 -37.16 -12.02 13.07
CA ALA A 204 -37.51 -11.61 11.73
C ALA A 204 -38.52 -10.47 11.78
N THR A 205 -38.25 -9.36 11.09
CA THR A 205 -39.31 -8.42 10.71
C THR A 205 -39.15 -8.11 9.22
N LEU A 206 -40.04 -8.74 8.45
CA LEU A 206 -40.35 -8.37 7.07
C LEU A 206 -41.02 -7.00 7.08
N GLY A 207 -40.49 -6.07 6.29
CA GLY A 207 -41.12 -4.79 5.98
C GLY A 207 -41.21 -4.65 4.46
N THR A 208 -42.33 -5.08 3.91
CA THR A 208 -42.71 -4.95 2.50
C THR A 208 -43.53 -3.66 2.30
N ALA A 209 -43.41 -3.08 1.11
CA ALA A 209 -44.25 -2.01 0.50
C ALA A 209 -43.90 -0.56 0.91
N ALA A 210 -44.00 0.47 0.06
CA ALA A 210 -44.67 0.62 -1.23
C ALA A 210 -44.08 1.78 -2.05
N THR A 211 -44.08 1.60 -3.38
CA THR A 211 -44.53 2.52 -4.43
C THR A 211 -44.99 3.94 -4.03
N SER A 212 -44.36 4.99 -4.59
CA SER A 212 -45.01 6.21 -5.14
C SER A 212 -43.92 7.13 -5.75
N ALA A 213 -43.78 7.19 -7.08
CA ALA A 213 -44.47 8.11 -8.00
C ALA A 213 -43.96 9.59 -7.97
N ARG A 214 -43.46 10.00 -9.15
CA ARG A 214 -43.85 11.23 -9.87
C ARG A 214 -43.38 12.59 -9.31
N GLY A 215 -42.51 13.27 -10.08
CA GLY A 215 -42.12 14.66 -9.81
C GLY A 215 -41.41 15.33 -10.99
N ASN A 216 -42.12 15.46 -12.11
CA ASN A 216 -41.79 16.31 -13.24
C ASN A 216 -41.79 17.79 -12.80
N ARG A 217 -40.69 18.55 -12.96
CA ARG A 217 -40.74 20.03 -12.99
C ARG A 217 -39.90 20.58 -14.14
N LYS A 218 -40.63 20.92 -15.20
CA LYS A 218 -40.32 21.94 -16.18
C LYS A 218 -39.95 23.28 -15.52
N GLY A 219 -39.08 24.01 -16.22
CA GLY A 219 -39.37 25.38 -16.65
C GLY A 219 -39.16 26.49 -15.63
N GLY A 220 -38.03 27.19 -15.79
CA GLY A 220 -37.77 28.50 -15.20
C GLY A 220 -37.03 29.38 -16.19
N GLN A 221 -37.71 29.76 -17.26
CA GLN A 221 -37.41 30.93 -18.09
C GLN A 221 -38.02 32.16 -17.38
N LEU A 222 -37.48 33.36 -17.65
CA LEU A 222 -37.81 34.73 -17.17
C LEU A 222 -36.57 35.32 -16.47
N ARG A 223 -36.06 36.51 -16.80
CA ARG A 223 -36.55 37.57 -17.68
C ARG A 223 -35.41 38.57 -17.92
N GLU A 224 -35.34 39.06 -19.15
CA GLU A 224 -34.67 40.32 -19.49
C GLU A 224 -35.44 41.52 -18.90
N GLY A 225 -34.75 42.65 -18.79
CA GLY A 225 -35.29 43.99 -18.53
C GLY A 225 -34.30 44.82 -17.72
N SER A 226 -33.52 45.71 -18.35
CA SER A 226 -33.85 47.14 -18.59
C SER A 226 -33.77 47.94 -17.28
N SER A 227 -33.11 49.09 -17.16
CA SER A 227 -32.52 50.07 -18.07
C SER A 227 -31.53 50.91 -17.28
#